data_AF-A0A955C4L7-F1
#
_entry.id   AF-A0A955C4L7-F1
#
_cell.length_a   1.000
_cell.length_b   1.000
_cell.length_c   1.000
_cell.angle_alpha   90.00
_cell.angle_beta   90.00
_cell.angle_gamma   90.00
#
_symmetry.space_group_name_H-M   'P 1'
#
loop_
_entity.id
_entity.type
_entity.pdbx_description
1 polymer ?
#
loop_
_entity_poly.entity_id
_entity_poly.type
_entity_poly.pdbx_seq_one_letter_code
_entity_poly.pdbx_strand_id
1 'polypeptide(L)'
;MVWEKVLVSAEFAETTHGGLGCIACHGGKDGILTKEEAHEGIVIDPTQGAATACNACHPNEVETIPSSLHATQQGYFTAFERRGGDAESTDFHAMFENRCAECHASCGQCHVSRPATVGGGLTHGHMFRKQPSQTNQCTACHGSRIGDEFRGKNEGIPADTHYLSGMNCMNCHTGVELHGDGTTPDHRFANEAGPTCVTCHPDAQSADSPIMHHSIHQNNVSCNVCHSVSYKNCYACHVEQDSQGLRFPSEMDFRIGKNPEVSEYRPYGYVLLRHIPIAPDTFEPWGLEMPNYAGSPTWRPAAPHNIQRNTPQTESCDNCHGNLDLYLTAEYINQLIESGLMNEQEIEANQSVIVTEVPGGF
;
A
#
# COMPACT_ATOMS: atom_id res chain seq x y z
N MET A 1 33.92 -22.35 3.86
CA MET A 1 34.26 -21.09 4.55
C MET A 1 33.36 -21.00 5.76
N VAL A 2 33.94 -21.00 6.95
CA VAL A 2 33.20 -20.81 8.19
C VAL A 2 32.56 -19.40 8.10
N TRP A 3 31.33 -19.18 8.59
CA TRP A 3 30.74 -17.84 8.82
C TRP A 3 30.39 -16.89 7.64
N GLU A 4 29.52 -17.23 6.69
CA GLU A 4 28.71 -16.16 6.05
C GLU A 4 27.80 -15.55 7.13
N LYS A 5 28.37 -14.61 7.90
CA LYS A 5 27.81 -14.09 9.14
C LYS A 5 26.54 -13.31 8.80
N VAL A 6 25.40 -13.90 9.11
CA VAL A 6 24.31 -13.16 9.72
C VAL A 6 24.90 -12.56 10.99
N LEU A 7 25.35 -11.30 10.93
CA LEU A 7 25.99 -10.62 12.06
C LEU A 7 24.92 -10.34 13.11
N VAL A 8 24.63 -11.29 13.99
CA VAL A 8 23.93 -10.99 15.24
C VAL A 8 24.79 -9.99 16.01
N SER A 9 24.20 -8.87 16.41
CA SER A 9 24.89 -7.84 17.17
C SER A 9 25.31 -8.42 18.52
N ALA A 10 26.51 -8.10 18.99
CA ALA A 10 26.90 -8.45 20.36
C ALA A 10 25.93 -7.84 21.39
N GLU A 11 25.38 -6.66 21.08
CA GLU A 11 24.38 -5.98 21.92
C GLU A 11 23.05 -6.75 22.01
N PHE A 12 22.74 -7.62 21.04
CA PHE A 12 21.51 -8.40 21.08
C PHE A 12 21.45 -9.29 22.32
N ALA A 13 22.58 -9.89 22.71
CA ALA A 13 22.68 -10.75 23.89
C ALA A 13 22.29 -10.04 25.20
N GLU A 14 22.43 -8.72 25.25
CA GLU A 14 22.08 -7.88 26.40
C GLU A 14 20.61 -7.44 26.41
N THR A 15 19.84 -7.76 25.36
CA THR A 15 18.41 -7.44 25.28
C THR A 15 17.56 -8.50 25.98
N THR A 16 16.30 -8.15 26.29
CA THR A 16 15.32 -9.13 26.79
C THR A 16 15.20 -10.36 25.88
N HIS A 17 15.20 -10.17 24.56
CA HIS A 17 15.11 -11.26 23.59
C HIS A 17 16.39 -12.11 23.56
N GLY A 18 17.57 -11.48 23.62
CA GLY A 18 18.85 -12.20 23.66
C GLY A 18 19.01 -13.04 24.92
N GLY A 19 18.52 -12.54 26.06
CA GLY A 19 18.53 -13.26 27.33
C GLY A 19 17.70 -14.54 27.35
N LEU A 20 16.72 -14.71 26.44
CA LEU A 20 15.95 -15.95 26.30
C LEU A 20 16.76 -17.08 25.64
N GLY A 21 17.83 -16.73 24.92
CA GLY A 21 18.62 -17.65 24.12
C GLY A 21 17.93 -18.05 22.81
N CYS A 22 18.73 -18.52 21.85
CA CYS A 22 18.26 -18.79 20.49
C CYS A 22 17.15 -19.85 20.44
N ILE A 23 17.28 -20.88 21.29
CA ILE A 23 16.41 -22.07 21.29
C ILE A 23 14.98 -21.72 21.71
N ALA A 24 14.78 -20.71 22.54
CA ALA A 24 13.46 -20.31 23.02
C ALA A 24 12.50 -19.93 21.88
N CYS A 25 13.03 -19.32 20.81
CA CYS A 25 12.24 -18.94 19.63
C CYS A 25 12.51 -19.86 18.44
N HIS A 26 13.77 -20.20 18.19
CA HIS A 26 14.18 -20.95 17.01
C HIS A 26 14.21 -22.46 17.21
N GLY A 27 14.07 -22.99 18.43
CA GLY A 27 14.22 -24.42 18.69
C GLY A 27 15.66 -24.92 18.49
N GLY A 28 15.81 -26.21 18.16
CA GLY A 28 17.11 -26.90 18.12
C GLY A 28 17.44 -27.64 19.42
N LYS A 29 18.66 -28.17 19.51
CA LYS A 29 19.12 -29.01 20.63
C LYS A 29 20.19 -28.29 21.46
N ASP A 30 19.89 -28.07 22.74
CA ASP A 30 20.82 -27.46 23.69
C ASP A 30 21.99 -28.41 24.04
N GLY A 31 23.16 -27.84 24.35
CA GLY A 31 24.34 -28.58 24.79
C GLY A 31 25.06 -29.41 23.71
N ILE A 32 24.66 -29.32 22.44
CA ILE A 32 25.27 -30.02 21.30
C ILE A 32 26.26 -29.10 20.57
N LEU A 33 27.50 -29.56 20.35
CA LEU A 33 28.57 -28.76 19.73
C LEU A 33 28.70 -28.93 18.21
N THR A 34 28.15 -30.02 17.68
CA THR A 34 28.08 -30.33 16.25
C THR A 34 26.95 -29.51 15.63
N LYS A 35 27.27 -28.72 14.60
CA LYS A 35 26.33 -27.78 13.98
C LYS A 35 25.07 -28.48 13.48
N GLU A 36 25.24 -29.60 12.80
CA GLU A 36 24.15 -30.34 12.16
C GLU A 36 23.17 -30.90 13.20
N GLU A 37 23.68 -31.46 14.30
CA GLU A 37 22.84 -32.03 15.36
C GLU A 37 22.23 -30.95 16.26
N ALA A 38 22.95 -29.85 16.52
CA ALA A 38 22.44 -28.71 17.29
C ALA A 38 21.28 -27.99 16.57
N HIS A 39 21.33 -27.94 15.24
CA HIS A 39 20.30 -27.30 14.41
C HIS A 39 19.18 -28.25 13.97
N GLU A 40 19.18 -29.51 14.42
CA GLU A 40 18.08 -30.42 14.13
C GLU A 40 16.78 -29.89 14.78
N GLY A 41 15.77 -29.61 13.95
CA GLY A 41 14.49 -29.03 14.40
C GLY A 41 14.50 -27.51 14.56
N ILE A 42 15.51 -26.79 14.04
CA ILE A 42 15.52 -25.33 14.05
C ILE A 42 14.43 -24.76 13.13
N VAL A 43 13.72 -23.75 13.63
CA VAL A 43 12.79 -22.91 12.87
C VAL A 43 13.54 -21.65 12.43
N ILE A 44 13.74 -21.51 11.12
CA ILE A 44 14.54 -20.40 10.56
C ILE A 44 13.85 -19.05 10.80
N ASP A 45 12.54 -18.98 10.55
CA ASP A 45 11.72 -17.79 10.82
C ASP A 45 10.59 -18.16 11.80
N PRO A 46 10.78 -17.93 13.11
CA PRO A 46 9.77 -18.24 14.14
C PRO A 46 8.61 -17.25 14.15
N THR A 47 8.62 -16.26 13.26
CA THR A 47 7.59 -15.24 13.14
C THR A 47 6.56 -15.54 12.05
N GLN A 48 6.80 -16.54 11.21
CA GLN A 48 5.84 -17.00 10.20
C GLN A 48 4.69 -17.80 10.84
N GLY A 49 3.52 -17.79 10.19
CA GLY A 49 2.34 -18.51 10.65
C GLY A 49 1.72 -17.88 11.91
N ALA A 50 1.25 -18.70 12.85
CA ALA A 50 0.55 -18.23 14.05
C ALA A 50 1.43 -17.47 15.07
N ALA A 51 2.68 -17.13 14.70
CA ALA A 51 3.64 -16.38 15.52
C ALA A 51 3.71 -16.87 16.99
N THR A 52 3.60 -18.20 17.18
CA THR A 52 3.41 -18.81 18.51
C THR A 52 4.56 -18.51 19.46
N ALA A 53 5.77 -18.32 18.93
CA ALA A 53 6.94 -17.94 19.71
C ALA A 53 6.79 -16.56 20.38
N CYS A 54 5.99 -15.65 19.79
CA CYS A 54 5.76 -14.31 20.31
C CYS A 54 4.61 -14.26 21.32
N ASN A 55 3.63 -15.17 21.22
CA ASN A 55 2.36 -15.11 21.94
C ASN A 55 2.50 -15.07 23.47
N ALA A 56 3.51 -15.75 24.02
CA ALA A 56 3.73 -15.77 25.46
C ALA A 56 4.04 -14.39 26.08
N CYS A 57 4.57 -13.45 25.27
CA CYS A 57 4.95 -12.11 25.72
C CYS A 57 4.20 -10.98 25.01
N HIS A 58 3.71 -11.23 23.78
CA HIS A 58 2.98 -10.28 22.94
C HIS A 58 1.60 -10.83 22.54
N PRO A 59 0.74 -11.24 23.51
CA PRO A 59 -0.51 -11.92 23.21
C PRO A 59 -1.50 -11.02 22.45
N ASN A 60 -1.53 -9.73 22.77
CA ASN A 60 -2.47 -8.79 22.17
C ASN A 60 -2.18 -8.60 20.68
N GLU A 61 -0.91 -8.40 20.30
CA GLU A 61 -0.52 -8.24 18.91
C GLU A 61 -0.70 -9.54 18.12
N VAL A 62 -0.40 -10.70 18.74
CA VAL A 62 -0.60 -12.01 18.09
C VAL A 62 -2.08 -12.32 17.86
N GLU A 63 -2.97 -11.87 18.75
CA GLU A 63 -4.41 -12.04 18.60
C GLU A 63 -4.99 -11.22 17.43
N THR A 64 -4.52 -9.99 17.22
CA THR A 64 -5.12 -9.09 16.21
C THR A 64 -4.47 -9.18 14.83
N ILE A 65 -3.16 -9.45 14.73
CA ILE A 65 -2.44 -9.48 13.44
C ILE A 65 -3.12 -10.33 12.37
N PRO A 66 -3.67 -11.52 12.68
CA PRO A 66 -4.37 -12.36 11.70
C PRO A 66 -5.56 -11.67 11.01
N SER A 67 -6.12 -10.60 11.58
CA SER A 67 -7.19 -9.79 10.97
C SER A 67 -6.66 -8.63 10.11
N SER A 68 -5.39 -8.24 10.27
CA SER A 68 -4.80 -7.11 9.55
C SER A 68 -4.64 -7.39 8.06
N LEU A 69 -4.70 -6.34 7.23
CA LEU A 69 -4.47 -6.45 5.78
C LEU A 69 -3.05 -6.87 5.41
N HIS A 70 -2.06 -6.64 6.27
CA HIS A 70 -0.69 -7.07 6.04
C HIS A 70 -0.53 -8.59 6.20
N ALA A 71 -1.38 -9.22 7.02
CA ALA A 71 -1.46 -10.67 7.15
C ALA A 71 -2.43 -11.27 6.12
N THR A 72 -3.68 -10.80 6.08
CA THR A 72 -4.73 -11.42 5.25
C THR A 72 -4.54 -11.16 3.76
N GLN A 73 -4.01 -9.98 3.40
CA GLN A 73 -3.96 -9.50 2.02
C GLN A 73 -5.34 -9.47 1.33
N GLN A 74 -6.43 -9.41 2.14
CA GLN A 74 -7.83 -9.56 1.71
C GLN A 74 -8.21 -8.69 0.50
N GLY A 75 -7.63 -7.48 0.43
CA GLY A 75 -7.88 -6.55 -0.68
C GLY A 75 -7.57 -7.10 -2.07
N TYR A 76 -6.63 -8.06 -2.22
CA TYR A 76 -6.39 -8.71 -3.51
C TYR A 76 -7.48 -9.71 -3.88
N PHE A 77 -7.90 -10.55 -2.91
CA PHE A 77 -8.97 -11.52 -3.08
C PHE A 77 -10.27 -10.81 -3.45
N THR A 78 -10.67 -9.82 -2.64
CA THR A 78 -11.86 -9.00 -2.92
C THR A 78 -11.77 -8.28 -4.26
N ALA A 79 -10.59 -7.81 -4.68
CA ALA A 79 -10.44 -7.16 -5.98
C ALA A 79 -10.60 -8.13 -7.16
N PHE A 80 -10.15 -9.38 -7.02
CA PHE A 80 -10.30 -10.43 -8.01
C PHE A 80 -11.76 -10.90 -8.12
N GLU A 81 -12.42 -11.14 -6.99
CA GLU A 81 -13.83 -11.54 -6.92
C GLU A 81 -14.77 -10.48 -7.48
N ARG A 82 -14.50 -9.19 -7.23
CA ARG A 82 -15.28 -8.08 -7.83
C ARG A 82 -15.24 -8.10 -9.37
N ARG A 83 -14.26 -8.78 -9.98
CA ARG A 83 -14.18 -9.00 -11.43
C ARG A 83 -14.65 -10.39 -11.87
N GLY A 84 -15.37 -11.10 -11.00
CA GLY A 84 -15.95 -12.42 -11.24
C GLY A 84 -14.96 -13.58 -11.16
N GLY A 85 -13.73 -13.33 -10.69
CA GLY A 85 -12.75 -14.39 -10.48
C GLY A 85 -13.09 -15.25 -9.27
N ASP A 86 -12.71 -16.53 -9.31
CA ASP A 86 -12.85 -17.46 -8.18
C ASP A 86 -11.58 -17.43 -7.31
N ALA A 87 -11.61 -16.59 -6.27
CA ALA A 87 -10.49 -16.44 -5.33
C ALA A 87 -10.34 -17.65 -4.39
N GLU A 88 -11.33 -18.55 -4.32
CA GLU A 88 -11.26 -19.79 -3.54
C GLU A 88 -10.64 -20.95 -4.33
N SER A 89 -10.48 -20.80 -5.65
CA SER A 89 -9.90 -21.82 -6.50
C SER A 89 -8.47 -22.19 -6.08
N THR A 90 -8.10 -23.45 -6.32
CA THR A 90 -6.74 -23.94 -6.06
C THR A 90 -5.70 -23.23 -6.92
N ASP A 91 -6.08 -22.87 -8.15
CA ASP A 91 -5.18 -22.23 -9.12
C ASP A 91 -4.92 -20.77 -8.73
N PHE A 92 -5.93 -20.05 -8.23
CA PHE A 92 -5.74 -18.71 -7.69
C PHE A 92 -4.82 -18.72 -6.48
N HIS A 93 -5.07 -19.59 -5.50
CA HIS A 93 -4.21 -19.72 -4.33
C HIS A 93 -2.77 -20.07 -4.70
N ALA A 94 -2.57 -21.04 -5.61
CA ALA A 94 -1.24 -21.41 -6.08
C ALA A 94 -0.52 -20.25 -6.79
N MET A 95 -1.22 -19.49 -7.64
CA MET A 95 -0.66 -18.31 -8.28
C MET A 95 -0.31 -17.23 -7.25
N PHE A 96 -1.24 -16.95 -6.34
CA PHE A 96 -1.11 -15.91 -5.34
C PHE A 96 0.08 -16.18 -4.41
N GLU A 97 0.21 -17.40 -3.88
CA GLU A 97 1.33 -17.82 -3.04
C GLU A 97 2.68 -17.68 -3.75
N ASN A 98 2.73 -18.01 -5.05
CA ASN A 98 3.97 -18.02 -5.82
C ASN A 98 4.38 -16.66 -6.38
N ARG A 99 3.51 -15.64 -6.35
CA ARG A 99 3.74 -14.36 -7.06
C ARG A 99 3.37 -13.12 -6.28
N CYS A 100 2.29 -13.17 -5.50
CA CYS A 100 1.71 -12.00 -4.83
C CYS A 100 2.02 -12.02 -3.33
N ALA A 101 1.96 -13.19 -2.71
CA ALA A 101 2.22 -13.41 -1.29
C ALA A 101 3.68 -13.21 -0.90
N GLU A 102 4.57 -12.93 -1.84
CA GLU A 102 5.95 -12.54 -1.52
C GLU A 102 5.96 -11.24 -0.68
N CYS A 103 4.94 -10.39 -0.82
CA CYS A 103 4.77 -9.18 -0.01
C CYS A 103 4.14 -9.43 1.38
N HIS A 104 3.73 -10.66 1.69
CA HIS A 104 3.13 -11.03 2.98
C HIS A 104 4.11 -10.74 4.12
N ALA A 105 3.60 -10.16 5.22
CA ALA A 105 4.42 -9.69 6.32
C ALA A 105 4.31 -10.58 7.57
N SER A 106 5.46 -10.96 8.12
CA SER A 106 5.57 -11.53 9.48
C SER A 106 6.06 -10.50 10.49
N CYS A 107 5.96 -10.80 11.79
CA CYS A 107 6.53 -9.94 12.84
C CYS A 107 8.03 -9.69 12.60
N GLY A 108 8.76 -10.69 12.12
CA GLY A 108 10.19 -10.60 11.84
C GLY A 108 10.51 -9.68 10.67
N GLN A 109 9.73 -9.74 9.58
CA GLN A 109 9.94 -8.89 8.40
C GLN A 109 9.67 -7.41 8.66
N CYS A 110 8.88 -7.08 9.70
CA CYS A 110 8.69 -5.71 10.15
C CYS A 110 9.65 -5.28 11.26
N HIS A 111 10.05 -6.18 12.17
CA HIS A 111 10.76 -5.77 13.39
C HIS A 111 12.23 -6.20 13.46
N VAL A 112 12.70 -7.07 12.56
CA VAL A 112 14.02 -7.72 12.68
C VAL A 112 14.78 -7.79 11.34
N SER A 113 14.12 -8.29 10.29
CA SER A 113 14.70 -8.54 8.98
C SER A 113 14.08 -7.66 7.90
N ARG A 114 14.70 -7.66 6.71
CA ARG A 114 14.09 -7.17 5.48
C ARG A 114 13.09 -8.21 4.96
N PRO A 115 12.06 -7.80 4.22
CA PRO A 115 11.18 -8.73 3.51
C PRO A 115 11.96 -9.69 2.60
N ALA A 116 11.43 -10.90 2.42
CA ALA A 116 12.07 -11.93 1.60
C ALA A 116 12.19 -11.50 0.12
N THR A 117 11.21 -10.76 -0.39
CA THR A 117 11.15 -10.18 -1.75
C THR A 117 12.38 -9.38 -2.15
N VAL A 118 13.05 -8.75 -1.18
CA VAL A 118 14.23 -7.90 -1.44
C VAL A 118 15.54 -8.56 -1.02
N GLY A 119 15.54 -9.90 -0.94
CA GLY A 119 16.68 -10.73 -0.58
C GLY A 119 16.86 -10.95 0.92
N GLY A 120 15.90 -10.52 1.75
CA GLY A 120 15.91 -10.73 3.20
C GLY A 120 17.13 -10.12 3.90
N GLY A 121 17.48 -10.73 5.04
CA GLY A 121 18.62 -10.35 5.86
C GLY A 121 18.27 -9.44 7.03
N LEU A 122 19.06 -9.52 8.10
CA LEU A 122 18.84 -8.76 9.33
C LEU A 122 19.18 -7.28 9.11
N THR A 123 18.31 -6.40 9.59
CA THR A 123 18.49 -4.95 9.39
C THR A 123 19.47 -4.33 10.36
N HIS A 124 19.56 -4.86 11.58
CA HIS A 124 20.36 -4.31 12.69
C HIS A 124 20.95 -5.43 13.56
N GLY A 125 21.42 -6.51 12.94
CA GLY A 125 22.02 -7.63 13.66
C GLY A 125 21.11 -8.29 14.69
N HIS A 126 19.91 -8.65 14.27
CA HIS A 126 18.88 -9.36 15.06
C HIS A 126 18.25 -8.54 16.19
N MET A 127 18.49 -7.24 16.23
CA MET A 127 17.79 -6.35 17.16
C MET A 127 16.32 -6.21 16.77
N PHE A 128 15.43 -6.51 17.71
CA PHE A 128 13.99 -6.28 17.59
C PHE A 128 13.72 -4.78 17.78
N ARG A 129 13.18 -4.13 16.75
CA ARG A 129 12.85 -2.70 16.80
C ARG A 129 11.35 -2.50 16.84
N LYS A 130 10.88 -1.81 17.89
CA LYS A 130 9.47 -1.39 18.00
C LYS A 130 9.01 -0.60 16.77
N GLN A 131 9.84 0.30 16.27
CA GLN A 131 9.58 1.05 15.04
C GLN A 131 10.42 0.46 13.89
N PRO A 132 9.76 -0.05 12.84
CA PRO A 132 10.42 -0.53 11.63
C PRO A 132 11.25 0.55 10.93
N SER A 133 12.26 0.13 10.19
CA SER A 133 12.99 0.97 9.25
C SER A 133 12.12 1.30 8.04
N GLN A 134 11.90 2.59 7.79
CA GLN A 134 11.18 3.07 6.61
C GLN A 134 11.75 2.51 5.31
N THR A 135 13.09 2.46 5.19
CA THR A 135 13.75 2.07 3.95
C THR A 135 13.78 0.55 3.79
N ASN A 136 14.13 -0.16 4.85
CA ASN A 136 14.44 -1.58 4.77
C ASN A 136 13.22 -2.49 4.95
N GLN A 137 12.11 -1.97 5.48
CA GLN A 137 10.93 -2.77 5.82
C GLN A 137 9.69 -2.20 5.16
N CYS A 138 9.36 -0.92 5.37
CA CYS A 138 8.17 -0.31 4.75
C CYS A 138 8.33 -0.19 3.23
N THR A 139 9.33 0.57 2.75
CA THR A 139 9.52 0.83 1.31
C THR A 139 10.26 -0.29 0.60
N ALA A 140 10.59 -1.37 1.29
CA ALA A 140 11.02 -2.62 0.64
C ALA A 140 9.85 -3.26 -0.13
N CYS A 141 8.63 -3.20 0.43
CA CYS A 141 7.41 -3.61 -0.26
C CYS A 141 6.67 -2.41 -0.88
N HIS A 142 6.52 -1.31 -0.14
CA HIS A 142 5.87 -0.08 -0.61
C HIS A 142 6.82 0.83 -1.41
N GLY A 143 7.57 0.26 -2.35
CA GLY A 143 8.69 0.88 -3.07
C GLY A 143 8.36 2.16 -3.83
N SER A 144 8.32 2.11 -5.16
CA SER A 144 8.26 3.34 -5.97
C SER A 144 6.95 4.12 -5.87
N ARG A 145 5.82 3.43 -5.66
CA ARG A 145 4.51 4.10 -5.53
C ARG A 145 4.33 4.92 -4.26
N ILE A 146 5.08 4.61 -3.21
CA ILE A 146 4.90 5.25 -1.90
C ILE A 146 6.21 5.84 -1.44
N GLY A 147 7.27 5.03 -1.38
CA GLY A 147 8.59 5.46 -0.94
C GLY A 147 9.29 6.49 -1.83
N ASP A 148 9.08 6.46 -3.15
CA ASP A 148 9.66 7.48 -4.05
C ASP A 148 8.80 8.75 -4.11
N GLU A 149 7.47 8.62 -4.00
CA GLU A 149 6.56 9.77 -3.84
C GLU A 149 6.89 10.53 -2.53
N PHE A 150 6.96 9.81 -1.41
CA PHE A 150 7.17 10.40 -0.09
C PHE A 150 8.50 11.14 0.03
N ARG A 151 9.54 10.63 -0.64
CA ARG A 151 10.90 11.19 -0.58
C ARG A 151 11.24 12.08 -1.77
N GLY A 152 10.32 12.32 -2.70
CA GLY A 152 10.55 13.18 -3.88
C GLY A 152 11.60 12.65 -4.83
N LYS A 153 11.56 11.36 -5.14
CA LYS A 153 12.51 10.69 -6.05
C LYS A 153 12.00 10.57 -7.49
N ASN A 154 10.73 10.90 -7.74
CA ASN A 154 10.22 10.99 -9.10
C ASN A 154 10.68 12.31 -9.73
N GLU A 155 11.15 12.27 -10.98
CA GLU A 155 11.68 13.44 -11.68
C GLU A 155 10.64 14.57 -11.75
N GLY A 156 11.06 15.79 -11.38
CA GLY A 156 10.20 16.98 -11.39
C GLY A 156 9.15 17.04 -10.27
N ILE A 157 9.07 16.03 -9.38
CA ILE A 157 8.07 15.96 -8.32
C ILE A 157 8.71 16.20 -6.95
N PRO A 158 8.22 17.18 -6.16
CA PRO A 158 8.75 17.45 -4.83
C PRO A 158 8.45 16.32 -3.85
N ALA A 159 9.27 16.23 -2.80
CA ALA A 159 9.04 15.33 -1.66
C ALA A 159 7.86 15.82 -0.81
N ASP A 160 7.25 14.90 -0.06
CA ASP A 160 6.14 15.22 0.84
C ASP A 160 6.57 16.22 1.92
N THR A 161 5.75 17.23 2.18
CA THR A 161 6.03 18.27 3.19
C THR A 161 6.16 17.71 4.60
N HIS A 162 5.48 16.60 4.92
CA HIS A 162 5.60 15.92 6.20
C HIS A 162 6.94 15.20 6.31
N TYR A 163 7.38 14.55 5.22
CA TYR A 163 8.72 13.96 5.15
C TYR A 163 9.81 15.02 5.34
N LEU A 164 9.70 16.15 4.65
CA LEU A 164 10.62 17.28 4.79
C LEU A 164 10.61 17.89 6.20
N SER A 165 9.51 17.73 6.93
CA SER A 165 9.37 18.14 8.33
C SER A 165 9.90 17.08 9.32
N GLY A 166 10.53 16.00 8.83
CA GLY A 166 11.13 14.96 9.64
C GLY A 166 10.16 13.83 10.05
N MET A 167 8.94 13.80 9.50
CA MET A 167 8.02 12.71 9.75
C MET A 167 8.42 11.42 9.02
N ASN A 168 8.08 10.29 9.63
CA ASN A 168 8.19 8.96 9.07
C ASN A 168 6.80 8.32 8.91
N CYS A 169 6.75 7.16 8.25
CA CYS A 169 5.50 6.41 8.04
C CYS A 169 4.67 6.26 9.33
N MET A 170 5.33 6.02 10.47
CA MET A 170 4.69 5.75 11.76
C MET A 170 4.20 6.99 12.50
N ASN A 171 4.46 8.19 11.95
CA ASN A 171 3.83 9.41 12.45
C ASN A 171 2.38 9.55 11.95
N CYS A 172 2.01 8.87 10.85
CA CYS A 172 0.65 8.84 10.33
C CYS A 172 0.02 7.45 10.52
N HIS A 173 0.72 6.39 10.12
CA HIS A 173 0.26 5.02 10.25
C HIS A 173 0.51 4.50 11.68
N THR A 174 -0.52 4.04 12.36
CA THR A 174 -0.40 3.61 13.77
C THR A 174 -0.39 2.08 13.90
N GLY A 175 -0.02 1.57 15.08
CA GLY A 175 0.03 0.13 15.33
C GLY A 175 -1.31 -0.57 15.12
N VAL A 176 -2.44 0.06 15.45
CA VAL A 176 -3.78 -0.55 15.28
C VAL A 176 -4.11 -0.75 13.81
N GLU A 177 -3.81 0.23 12.95
CA GLU A 177 -4.00 0.10 11.51
C GLU A 177 -3.18 -1.06 10.92
N LEU A 178 -1.95 -1.23 11.40
CA LEU A 178 -1.01 -2.21 10.85
C LEU A 178 -1.18 -3.61 11.43
N HIS A 179 -1.40 -3.73 12.74
CA HIS A 179 -1.56 -4.99 13.46
C HIS A 179 -3.01 -5.46 13.53
N GLY A 180 -3.96 -4.69 12.98
CA GLY A 180 -5.38 -4.99 13.06
C GLY A 180 -5.98 -4.70 14.43
N ASP A 181 -7.30 -4.74 14.48
CA ASP A 181 -8.13 -4.49 15.67
C ASP A 181 -9.11 -5.65 15.93
N GLY A 182 -8.93 -6.77 15.23
CA GLY A 182 -9.85 -7.91 15.25
C GLY A 182 -10.90 -7.86 14.14
N THR A 183 -10.99 -6.76 13.38
CA THR A 183 -11.79 -6.69 12.15
C THR A 183 -10.92 -6.96 10.92
N THR A 184 -11.48 -7.66 9.93
CA THR A 184 -10.82 -7.92 8.65
C THR A 184 -11.45 -7.01 7.59
N PRO A 185 -10.88 -5.83 7.32
CA PRO A 185 -11.43 -4.92 6.32
C PRO A 185 -11.23 -5.48 4.91
N ASP A 186 -12.21 -5.28 4.03
CA ASP A 186 -12.17 -5.73 2.64
C ASP A 186 -11.01 -5.12 1.85
N HIS A 187 -10.60 -3.90 2.18
CA HIS A 187 -9.50 -3.18 1.54
C HIS A 187 -9.00 -2.05 2.45
N ARG A 188 -7.85 -1.46 2.09
CA ARG A 188 -7.17 -0.41 2.88
C ARG A 188 -8.02 0.82 3.22
N PHE A 189 -9.08 1.09 2.48
CA PHE A 189 -9.95 2.26 2.71
C PHE A 189 -11.19 1.94 3.54
N ALA A 190 -11.46 0.66 3.77
CA ALA A 190 -12.42 0.17 4.75
C ALA A 190 -11.82 0.03 6.15
N ASN A 191 -10.49 0.19 6.31
CA ASN A 191 -9.85 0.22 7.62
C ASN A 191 -10.05 1.58 8.29
N GLU A 192 -10.89 1.62 9.32
CA GLU A 192 -11.25 2.85 10.06
C GLU A 192 -10.07 3.41 10.87
N ALA A 193 -9.09 2.57 11.23
CA ALA A 193 -7.88 2.99 11.92
C ALA A 193 -6.85 3.69 11.01
N GLY A 194 -7.14 3.79 9.71
CA GLY A 194 -6.28 4.46 8.73
C GLY A 194 -6.07 5.95 9.02
N PRO A 195 -4.94 6.54 8.58
CA PRO A 195 -4.62 7.93 8.85
C PRO A 195 -5.61 8.88 8.17
N THR A 196 -5.92 9.99 8.85
CA THR A 196 -6.69 11.10 8.29
C THR A 196 -5.97 12.42 8.49
N CYS A 197 -6.16 13.37 7.57
CA CYS A 197 -5.56 14.69 7.67
C CYS A 197 -6.06 15.45 8.91
N VAL A 198 -7.34 15.28 9.27
CA VAL A 198 -8.00 16.03 10.36
C VAL A 198 -7.58 15.59 11.75
N THR A 199 -6.97 14.41 11.89
CA THR A 199 -6.36 14.01 13.17
C THR A 199 -5.26 14.97 13.61
N CYS A 200 -4.51 15.56 12.67
CA CYS A 200 -3.48 16.57 12.95
C CYS A 200 -3.90 17.99 12.56
N HIS A 201 -4.85 18.13 11.63
CA HIS A 201 -5.36 19.41 11.13
C HIS A 201 -6.87 19.56 11.39
N PRO A 202 -7.32 19.59 12.66
CA PRO A 202 -8.75 19.60 12.99
C PRO A 202 -9.48 20.84 12.44
N ASP A 203 -8.79 21.99 12.37
CA ASP A 203 -9.36 23.24 11.89
C ASP A 203 -9.54 23.29 10.36
N ALA A 204 -9.00 22.30 9.62
CA ALA A 204 -9.08 22.25 8.17
C ALA A 204 -10.44 21.79 7.64
N GLN A 205 -11.28 21.15 8.46
CA GLN A 205 -12.67 20.82 8.10
C GLN A 205 -13.71 21.69 8.83
N SER A 206 -13.27 22.72 9.56
CA SER A 206 -14.19 23.63 10.24
C SER A 206 -14.89 24.56 9.25
N ALA A 207 -16.18 24.82 9.46
CA ALA A 207 -16.92 25.88 8.77
C ALA A 207 -16.30 27.26 9.01
N ASP A 208 -15.63 27.45 10.15
CA ASP A 208 -14.93 28.67 10.55
C ASP A 208 -13.43 28.62 10.20
N SER A 209 -13.00 27.73 9.30
CA SER A 209 -11.59 27.64 8.91
C SER A 209 -11.08 29.01 8.41
N PRO A 210 -9.90 29.47 8.86
CA PRO A 210 -9.34 30.74 8.40
C PRO A 210 -8.94 30.72 6.90
N ILE A 211 -8.94 29.53 6.29
CA ILE A 211 -8.68 29.33 4.87
C ILE A 211 -10.04 29.13 4.18
N MET A 212 -10.48 30.12 3.41
CA MET A 212 -11.76 30.10 2.70
C MET A 212 -11.99 28.82 1.88
N HIS A 213 -10.96 28.29 1.22
CA HIS A 213 -11.08 27.07 0.42
C HIS A 213 -11.49 25.85 1.24
N HIS A 214 -11.07 25.77 2.50
CA HIS A 214 -11.48 24.69 3.41
C HIS A 214 -12.97 24.80 3.78
N SER A 215 -13.43 26.02 4.08
CA SER A 215 -14.82 26.24 4.51
C SER A 215 -15.83 26.06 3.38
N ILE A 216 -15.46 26.31 2.12
CA ILE A 216 -16.36 26.14 0.97
C ILE A 216 -16.36 24.69 0.43
N HIS A 217 -15.23 23.98 0.46
CA HIS A 217 -15.15 22.65 -0.13
C HIS A 217 -15.52 21.53 0.84
N GLN A 218 -15.12 21.60 2.11
CA GLN A 218 -15.49 20.62 3.16
C GLN A 218 -15.51 19.16 2.64
N ASN A 219 -16.64 18.46 2.80
CA ASN A 219 -16.84 17.08 2.36
C ASN A 219 -17.18 16.95 0.86
N ASN A 220 -17.07 18.01 0.05
CA ASN A 220 -17.23 17.88 -1.39
C ASN A 220 -15.95 17.38 -2.06
N VAL A 221 -14.77 17.74 -1.53
CA VAL A 221 -13.48 17.49 -2.17
C VAL A 221 -12.47 16.95 -1.15
N SER A 222 -11.81 15.84 -1.46
CA SER A 222 -10.82 15.27 -0.55
C SER A 222 -9.57 16.13 -0.44
N CYS A 223 -8.92 16.11 0.74
CA CYS A 223 -7.72 16.91 1.00
C CYS A 223 -6.62 16.67 -0.05
N ASN A 224 -6.47 15.43 -0.52
CA ASN A 224 -5.48 15.07 -1.53
C ASN A 224 -5.70 15.81 -2.86
N VAL A 225 -6.94 16.16 -3.24
CA VAL A 225 -7.21 16.91 -4.49
C VAL A 225 -6.53 18.27 -4.48
N CYS A 226 -6.50 18.96 -3.34
CA CYS A 226 -5.81 20.25 -3.23
C CYS A 226 -4.33 20.07 -2.88
N HIS A 227 -3.99 19.05 -2.10
CA HIS A 227 -2.67 18.93 -1.47
C HIS A 227 -1.75 17.89 -2.10
N SER A 228 -2.11 17.30 -3.23
CA SER A 228 -1.24 16.41 -4.00
C SER A 228 -0.75 17.11 -5.27
N VAL A 229 0.39 16.67 -5.77
CA VAL A 229 0.85 16.96 -7.14
C VAL A 229 0.76 15.69 -7.99
N SER A 230 1.11 15.74 -9.28
CA SER A 230 1.12 14.56 -10.15
C SER A 230 1.85 13.38 -9.50
N TYR A 231 1.30 12.18 -9.70
CA TYR A 231 1.80 10.93 -9.11
C TYR A 231 1.80 9.81 -10.15
N LYS A 232 2.41 8.68 -9.78
CA LYS A 232 2.66 7.58 -10.69
C LYS A 232 1.37 6.77 -10.94
N ASN A 233 0.93 6.73 -12.19
CA ASN A 233 -0.17 5.92 -12.70
C ASN A 233 0.39 4.74 -13.49
N CYS A 234 -0.33 3.63 -13.52
CA CYS A 234 0.18 2.39 -14.10
C CYS A 234 -0.83 1.82 -15.09
N TYR A 235 -0.38 1.42 -16.27
CA TYR A 235 -1.23 0.92 -17.36
C TYR A 235 -0.79 -0.49 -17.75
N ALA A 236 -1.65 -1.50 -17.59
CA ALA A 236 -1.41 -2.91 -17.93
C ALA A 236 0.04 -3.43 -17.71
N CYS A 237 0.77 -2.88 -16.73
CA CYS A 237 2.22 -2.93 -16.77
C CYS A 237 2.74 -4.36 -16.60
N HIS A 238 2.02 -5.21 -15.86
CA HIS A 238 2.47 -6.57 -15.52
C HIS A 238 1.88 -7.67 -16.42
N VAL A 239 1.31 -7.29 -17.57
CA VAL A 239 0.67 -8.23 -18.50
C VAL A 239 1.52 -8.33 -19.76
N GLU A 240 1.92 -9.53 -20.20
CA GLU A 240 2.88 -9.78 -21.31
C GLU A 240 4.22 -9.04 -21.19
N GLN A 241 5.26 -9.79 -20.84
CA GLN A 241 6.55 -9.26 -20.43
C GLN A 241 7.48 -9.00 -21.62
N ASP A 242 7.88 -7.76 -21.82
CA ASP A 242 9.08 -7.43 -22.60
C ASP A 242 10.37 -7.83 -21.85
N SER A 243 11.54 -7.42 -22.37
CA SER A 243 12.84 -7.71 -21.71
C SER A 243 13.01 -7.11 -20.30
N GLN A 244 12.13 -6.19 -19.89
CA GLN A 244 12.06 -5.58 -18.56
C GLN A 244 10.87 -6.08 -17.74
N GLY A 245 10.09 -7.03 -18.27
CA GLY A 245 8.94 -7.58 -17.56
C GLY A 245 7.66 -6.75 -17.67
N LEU A 246 7.59 -5.76 -18.57
CA LEU A 246 6.47 -4.82 -18.63
C LEU A 246 5.87 -4.66 -20.04
N ARG A 247 4.55 -4.43 -20.13
CA ARG A 247 3.87 -4.04 -21.39
C ARG A 247 3.84 -2.53 -21.63
N PHE A 248 3.58 -1.74 -20.58
CA PHE A 248 3.68 -0.28 -20.64
C PHE A 248 4.43 0.29 -19.43
N PRO A 249 5.16 1.41 -19.59
CA PRO A 249 5.76 2.12 -18.47
C PRO A 249 4.68 2.78 -17.59
N SER A 250 5.05 3.08 -16.35
CA SER A 250 4.23 3.95 -15.50
C SER A 250 4.39 5.41 -15.92
N GLU A 251 3.33 6.20 -15.83
CA GLU A 251 3.34 7.62 -16.22
C GLU A 251 2.98 8.53 -15.05
N MET A 252 3.40 9.79 -15.12
CA MET A 252 2.99 10.81 -14.16
C MET A 252 1.67 11.42 -14.62
N ASP A 253 0.65 11.34 -13.76
CA ASP A 253 -0.67 11.87 -14.07
C ASP A 253 -1.39 12.35 -12.78
N PHE A 254 -2.46 13.11 -12.96
CA PHE A 254 -3.29 13.66 -11.89
C PHE A 254 -4.75 13.68 -12.33
N ARG A 255 -5.60 12.87 -11.70
CA ARG A 255 -7.02 12.77 -12.07
C ARG A 255 -7.94 12.86 -10.87
N ILE A 256 -8.85 13.83 -10.93
CA ILE A 256 -9.97 14.01 -10.02
C ILE A 256 -11.15 13.21 -10.56
N GLY A 257 -11.77 12.37 -9.73
CA GLY A 257 -13.00 11.70 -10.08
C GLY A 257 -13.98 11.61 -8.93
N LYS A 258 -15.14 10.98 -9.19
CA LYS A 258 -16.15 10.75 -8.16
C LYS A 258 -15.64 9.70 -7.18
N ASN A 259 -15.99 9.87 -5.90
CA ASN A 259 -15.76 8.84 -4.90
C ASN A 259 -16.81 7.74 -5.04
N PRO A 260 -16.44 6.50 -5.41
CA PRO A 260 -17.40 5.41 -5.59
C PRO A 260 -17.82 4.80 -4.24
N GLU A 261 -17.10 5.09 -3.16
CA GLU A 261 -17.26 4.45 -1.85
C GLU A 261 -17.27 5.53 -0.75
N VAL A 262 -18.32 6.36 -0.74
CA VAL A 262 -18.53 7.37 0.30
C VAL A 262 -18.83 6.69 1.63
N SER A 263 -18.09 7.06 2.67
CA SER A 263 -18.28 6.57 4.03
C SER A 263 -18.19 7.70 5.05
N GLU A 264 -18.50 7.42 6.31
CA GLU A 264 -18.34 8.39 7.41
C GLU A 264 -16.91 8.93 7.50
N TYR A 265 -15.91 8.07 7.32
CA TYR A 265 -14.49 8.42 7.39
C TYR A 265 -13.93 9.00 6.09
N ARG A 266 -14.65 8.83 4.97
CA ARG A 266 -14.30 9.30 3.63
C ARG A 266 -15.53 9.93 2.97
N PRO A 267 -16.03 11.05 3.51
CA PRO A 267 -17.31 11.62 3.10
C PRO A 267 -17.23 12.40 1.78
N TYR A 268 -16.07 12.42 1.13
CA TYR A 268 -15.78 13.28 -0.01
C TYR A 268 -16.55 12.88 -1.27
N GLY A 269 -17.13 13.87 -1.96
CA GLY A 269 -17.73 13.67 -3.29
C GLY A 269 -16.69 13.44 -4.40
N TYR A 270 -15.59 14.20 -4.37
CA TYR A 270 -14.48 14.11 -5.31
C TYR A 270 -13.19 13.66 -4.63
N VAL A 271 -12.47 12.75 -5.27
CA VAL A 271 -11.21 12.18 -4.80
C VAL A 271 -10.19 12.12 -5.93
N LEU A 272 -8.91 11.95 -5.58
CA LEU A 272 -7.91 11.57 -6.55
C LEU A 272 -8.00 10.09 -6.90
N LEU A 273 -7.76 9.77 -8.16
CA LEU A 273 -7.82 8.42 -8.70
C LEU A 273 -6.46 8.01 -9.27
N ARG A 274 -6.10 6.74 -9.09
CA ARG A 274 -4.92 6.13 -9.71
C ARG A 274 -5.36 4.98 -10.61
N HIS A 275 -4.84 4.96 -11.83
CA HIS A 275 -5.01 3.79 -12.69
C HIS A 275 -4.19 2.61 -12.16
N ILE A 276 -4.82 1.45 -12.00
CA ILE A 276 -4.18 0.22 -11.53
C ILE A 276 -3.63 -0.60 -12.73
N PRO A 277 -2.56 -1.39 -12.56
CA PRO A 277 -1.93 -2.12 -13.66
C PRO A 277 -2.68 -3.43 -14.00
N ILE A 278 -3.97 -3.34 -14.30
CA ILE A 278 -4.81 -4.47 -14.69
C ILE A 278 -5.18 -4.34 -16.17
N ALA A 279 -5.33 -5.49 -16.83
CA ALA A 279 -5.90 -5.66 -18.17
C ALA A 279 -6.74 -6.96 -18.20
N PRO A 280 -7.64 -7.16 -19.18
CA PRO A 280 -8.51 -8.35 -19.24
C PRO A 280 -7.75 -9.69 -19.18
N ASP A 281 -6.54 -9.71 -19.75
CA ASP A 281 -5.65 -10.86 -19.86
C ASP A 281 -4.62 -10.98 -18.72
N THR A 282 -4.73 -10.16 -17.66
CA THR A 282 -3.74 -10.15 -16.56
C THR A 282 -3.48 -11.53 -15.98
N PHE A 283 -4.53 -12.33 -15.81
CA PHE A 283 -4.45 -13.61 -15.12
C PHE A 283 -4.37 -14.83 -16.06
N GLU A 284 -4.47 -14.61 -17.39
CA GLU A 284 -4.41 -15.67 -18.41
C GLU A 284 -3.16 -16.55 -18.33
N PRO A 285 -1.94 -16.03 -18.03
CA PRO A 285 -0.74 -16.87 -17.90
C PRO A 285 -0.81 -17.96 -16.83
N TRP A 286 -1.77 -17.86 -15.90
CA TRP A 286 -2.02 -18.83 -14.85
C TRP A 286 -3.30 -19.66 -15.07
N GLY A 287 -3.93 -19.56 -16.26
CA GLY A 287 -5.18 -20.26 -16.56
C GLY A 287 -6.39 -19.70 -15.80
N LEU A 288 -6.28 -18.47 -15.30
CA LEU A 288 -7.31 -17.80 -14.52
C LEU A 288 -7.96 -16.71 -15.36
N GLU A 289 -9.26 -16.50 -15.16
CA GLU A 289 -10.06 -15.55 -15.94
C GLU A 289 -10.68 -14.48 -15.03
N MET A 290 -10.98 -13.32 -15.63
CA MET A 290 -11.78 -12.26 -15.03
C MET A 290 -13.06 -12.07 -15.87
N PRO A 291 -14.06 -12.95 -15.72
CA PRO A 291 -15.24 -12.98 -16.60
C PRO A 291 -16.08 -11.70 -16.51
N ASN A 292 -15.96 -10.94 -15.43
CA ASN A 292 -16.59 -9.64 -15.26
C ASN A 292 -15.53 -8.55 -15.11
N TYR A 293 -14.62 -8.41 -16.07
CA TYR A 293 -13.57 -7.39 -16.03
C TYR A 293 -14.16 -5.98 -15.77
N ALA A 294 -15.26 -5.59 -16.42
CA ALA A 294 -15.90 -4.29 -16.17
C ALA A 294 -16.59 -4.15 -14.79
N GLY A 295 -16.67 -5.21 -13.98
CA GLY A 295 -17.32 -5.21 -12.67
C GLY A 295 -16.67 -4.31 -11.61
N SER A 296 -15.49 -3.75 -11.88
CA SER A 296 -14.81 -2.86 -10.93
C SER A 296 -13.97 -1.78 -11.62
N PRO A 297 -13.95 -0.53 -11.10
CA PRO A 297 -13.11 0.53 -11.65
C PRO A 297 -11.63 0.15 -11.73
N THR A 298 -11.00 0.54 -12.84
CA THR A 298 -9.54 0.48 -13.05
C THR A 298 -8.86 1.76 -12.58
N TRP A 299 -9.57 2.89 -12.61
CA TRP A 299 -9.25 4.09 -11.85
C TRP A 299 -9.83 4.00 -10.44
N ARG A 300 -8.96 3.85 -9.44
CA ARG A 300 -9.36 3.64 -8.04
C ARG A 300 -8.94 4.80 -7.14
N PRO A 301 -9.66 5.07 -6.03
CA PRO A 301 -9.27 6.09 -5.08
C PRO A 301 -7.79 5.98 -4.67
N ALA A 302 -7.12 7.12 -4.62
CA ALA A 302 -5.70 7.23 -4.35
C ALA A 302 -5.45 8.10 -3.12
N ALA A 303 -4.43 7.73 -2.37
CA ALA A 303 -3.81 8.56 -1.34
C ALA A 303 -2.32 8.72 -1.72
N PRO A 304 -1.99 9.61 -2.67
CA PRO A 304 -0.60 9.88 -3.03
C PRO A 304 0.20 10.36 -1.83
N HIS A 305 1.46 9.92 -1.73
CA HIS A 305 2.34 10.28 -0.62
C HIS A 305 3.28 11.41 -1.04
N ASN A 306 2.74 12.51 -1.54
CA ASN A 306 3.52 13.63 -2.06
C ASN A 306 2.90 14.96 -1.63
N ILE A 307 2.37 15.01 -0.41
CA ILE A 307 1.58 16.12 0.09
C ILE A 307 2.36 17.44 0.03
N GLN A 308 1.78 18.44 -0.60
CA GLN A 308 2.32 19.80 -0.68
C GLN A 308 1.35 20.79 -0.04
N ARG A 309 1.92 21.84 0.56
CA ARG A 309 1.14 22.96 1.08
C ARG A 309 0.56 23.82 -0.05
N ASN A 310 1.36 24.06 -1.09
CA ASN A 310 0.97 24.80 -2.28
C ASN A 310 1.16 23.86 -3.48
N THR A 311 0.11 23.72 -4.28
CA THR A 311 0.07 22.92 -5.51
C THR A 311 -0.43 23.81 -6.65
N PRO A 312 -0.27 23.38 -7.92
CA PRO A 312 -0.92 24.06 -9.04
C PRO A 312 -2.42 24.28 -8.80
N GLN A 313 -3.13 23.32 -8.20
CA GLN A 313 -4.57 23.41 -7.92
C GLN A 313 -4.91 24.54 -6.95
N THR A 314 -4.04 24.84 -5.97
CA THR A 314 -4.29 25.86 -4.94
C THR A 314 -4.03 27.30 -5.39
N GLU A 315 -3.44 27.51 -6.57
CA GLU A 315 -3.05 28.86 -7.03
C GLU A 315 -4.25 29.71 -7.50
N SER A 316 -5.29 29.09 -8.05
CA SER A 316 -6.50 29.76 -8.54
C SER A 316 -7.69 28.81 -8.55
N CYS A 317 -8.91 29.34 -8.39
CA CYS A 317 -10.13 28.54 -8.52
C CYS A 317 -10.22 27.85 -9.90
N ASP A 318 -9.83 28.56 -10.97
CA ASP A 318 -9.89 28.07 -12.35
C ASP A 318 -8.89 26.94 -12.65
N ASN A 319 -7.92 26.71 -11.76
CA ASN A 319 -7.02 25.58 -11.93
C ASN A 319 -7.74 24.25 -11.74
N CYS A 320 -8.91 24.24 -11.07
CA CYS A 320 -9.82 23.11 -11.02
C CYS A 320 -11.15 23.42 -11.73
N HIS A 321 -11.75 24.57 -11.46
CA HIS A 321 -13.05 24.94 -11.99
C HIS A 321 -12.96 25.33 -13.48
N GLY A 322 -13.79 24.71 -14.32
CA GLY A 322 -13.73 24.86 -15.78
C GLY A 322 -12.54 24.16 -16.43
N ASN A 323 -11.66 23.51 -15.66
CA ASN A 323 -10.49 22.83 -16.17
C ASN A 323 -10.74 21.33 -16.35
N LEU A 324 -11.21 20.95 -17.54
CA LEU A 324 -11.51 19.55 -17.90
C LEU A 324 -10.28 18.63 -17.76
N ASP A 325 -9.07 19.17 -17.96
CA ASP A 325 -7.84 18.37 -18.04
C ASP A 325 -7.46 17.73 -16.70
N LEU A 326 -8.01 18.18 -15.56
CA LEU A 326 -7.77 17.55 -14.26
C LEU A 326 -8.73 16.42 -13.93
N TYR A 327 -9.82 16.25 -14.68
CA TYR A 327 -10.88 15.31 -14.33
C TYR A 327 -10.79 14.02 -15.14
N LEU A 328 -11.17 12.91 -14.51
CA LEU A 328 -11.40 11.66 -15.22
C LEU A 328 -12.74 11.76 -15.96
N THR A 329 -12.67 12.13 -17.24
CA THR A 329 -13.84 12.20 -18.13
C THR A 329 -13.91 10.98 -19.04
N ALA A 330 -15.09 10.73 -19.63
CA ALA A 330 -15.24 9.71 -20.66
C ALA A 330 -14.35 9.99 -21.88
N GLU A 331 -14.18 11.27 -22.24
CA GLU A 331 -13.29 11.69 -23.32
C GLU A 331 -11.83 11.33 -23.03
N TYR A 332 -11.35 11.59 -21.81
CA TYR A 332 -9.99 11.22 -21.42
C TYR A 332 -9.77 9.71 -21.45
N ILE A 333 -10.72 8.91 -20.98
CA ILE A 333 -10.64 7.44 -21.06
C ILE A 333 -10.59 7.00 -22.53
N ASN A 334 -11.41 7.58 -23.40
CA ASN A 334 -11.37 7.26 -24.84
C ASN A 334 -10.02 7.60 -25.47
N GLN A 335 -9.39 8.72 -25.09
CA GLN A 335 -8.03 9.06 -25.54
C GLN A 335 -7.00 7.99 -25.10
N LEU A 336 -7.12 7.48 -23.87
CA LEU A 336 -6.26 6.40 -23.38
C LEU A 336 -6.51 5.08 -24.11
N ILE A 337 -7.76 4.77 -24.48
CA ILE A 337 -8.11 3.61 -25.31
C ILE A 337 -7.53 3.77 -26.72
N GLU A 338 -7.69 4.93 -27.35
CA GLU A 338 -7.14 5.22 -28.68
C GLU A 338 -5.61 5.16 -28.73
N SER A 339 -4.94 5.55 -27.64
CA SER A 339 -3.48 5.40 -27.49
C SER A 339 -3.02 3.96 -27.23
N GLY A 340 -3.95 3.05 -26.90
CA GLY A 340 -3.68 1.65 -26.56
C GLY A 340 -3.26 1.41 -25.11
N LEU A 341 -3.26 2.44 -24.25
CA LEU A 341 -2.92 2.30 -22.82
C LEU A 341 -4.04 1.64 -21.99
N MET A 342 -5.29 1.71 -22.47
CA MET A 342 -6.46 1.13 -21.81
C MET A 342 -7.30 0.29 -22.77
N ASN A 343 -8.08 -0.64 -22.22
CA ASN A 343 -9.04 -1.46 -22.97
C ASN A 343 -10.42 -0.80 -23.08
N GLU A 344 -11.18 -1.06 -24.16
CA GLU A 344 -12.54 -0.54 -24.36
C GLU A 344 -13.49 -0.83 -23.19
N GLN A 345 -13.37 -1.99 -22.54
CA GLN A 345 -14.20 -2.37 -21.39
C GLN A 345 -14.00 -1.43 -20.18
N GLU A 346 -12.91 -0.66 -20.15
CA GLU A 346 -12.62 0.24 -19.05
C GLU A 346 -13.52 1.48 -19.03
N ILE A 347 -14.17 1.85 -20.14
CA ILE A 347 -15.18 2.91 -20.11
C ILE A 347 -16.37 2.51 -19.25
N GLU A 348 -16.82 1.26 -19.36
CA GLU A 348 -17.89 0.69 -18.54
C GLU A 348 -17.42 0.53 -17.09
N ALA A 349 -16.21 -0.02 -16.91
CA ALA A 349 -15.64 -0.26 -15.59
C ALA A 349 -15.56 1.01 -14.72
N ASN A 350 -15.31 2.17 -15.34
CA ASN A 350 -15.08 3.42 -14.65
C ASN A 350 -16.31 4.34 -14.58
N GLN A 351 -17.50 3.91 -15.03
CA GLN A 351 -18.71 4.75 -15.01
C GLN A 351 -19.00 5.40 -13.64
N SER A 352 -18.74 4.67 -12.54
CA SER A 352 -18.98 5.15 -11.18
C SER A 352 -18.01 6.24 -10.72
N VAL A 353 -16.86 6.39 -11.38
CA VAL A 353 -15.80 7.34 -11.02
C VAL A 353 -15.62 8.48 -12.03
N ILE A 354 -16.23 8.37 -13.22
CA ILE A 354 -16.20 9.41 -14.26
C ILE A 354 -16.97 10.67 -13.82
N VAL A 355 -16.38 11.82 -14.10
CA VAL A 355 -17.00 13.13 -13.95
C VAL A 355 -17.63 13.54 -15.27
N THR A 356 -18.96 13.72 -15.24
CA THR A 356 -19.79 14.05 -16.39
C THR A 356 -19.98 15.56 -16.55
N GLU A 357 -19.91 16.29 -15.43
CA GLU A 357 -20.03 17.74 -15.39
C GLU A 357 -18.93 18.27 -14.47
N VAL A 358 -18.02 19.05 -15.04
CA VAL A 358 -16.97 19.73 -14.28
C VAL A 358 -17.55 21.01 -13.68
N PRO A 359 -17.25 21.34 -12.41
CA PRO A 359 -17.67 22.60 -11.81
C PRO A 359 -17.30 23.79 -12.70
N GLY A 360 -18.23 24.71 -12.93
CA GLY A 360 -17.99 25.87 -13.79
C GLY A 360 -16.85 26.77 -13.27
N GLY A 361 -16.09 27.36 -14.20
CA GLY A 361 -15.05 28.35 -13.93
C GLY A 361 -15.57 29.64 -13.29
N PHE A 362 -14.68 30.45 -12.74
CA PHE A 362 -15.00 31.65 -11.97
C PHE A 362 -14.76 32.97 -12.71
#